data_AF-A0A925D2X6-F1
#
_entry.id   AF-A0A925D2X6-F1
#
_cell.length_a   1.000
_cell.length_b   1.000
_cell.length_c   1.000
_cell.angle_alpha   90.00
_cell.angle_beta   90.00
_cell.angle_gamma   90.00
#
_symmetry.space_group_name_H-M   'P 1'
#
loop_
_entity.id
_entity.type
_entity.pdbx_description
1 polymer ?
#
loop_
_entity_poly.entity_id
_entity_poly.type
_entity_poly.pdbx_seq_one_letter_code
_entity_poly.pdbx_strand_id
1 'polypeptide(L)'
;MLISLGQAALGQAPKAGAPPPSPKVIVATARRDKVSEPKTFVGTVKPLRKSIVGSAAPGRVEEYLVNDGDFVKKGDPIAHLRRGIIGAEKRAAEAELALRKAELAELADSWGNKVKQAKAHLASAQAMLAFREAKSSRGKTLGTSAAREETEENIALASQSHALVEEAVTTLRKLTQGPN
;
A
#
# COMPACT_ATOMS: atom_id res chain seq x y z
N MET A 1 103.49 62.36 68.67
CA MET A 1 104.38 62.23 69.84
C MET A 1 103.50 62.00 71.06
N LEU A 2 103.59 60.79 71.67
CA LEU A 2 103.32 60.38 73.07
C LEU A 2 101.96 60.76 73.74
N ILE A 3 101.07 59.79 74.08
CA ILE A 3 100.94 59.03 75.37
C ILE A 3 100.35 59.95 76.49
N SER A 4 99.31 59.66 77.31
CA SER A 4 98.73 58.42 77.89
C SER A 4 97.58 58.75 78.89
N LEU A 5 96.75 57.72 79.22
CA LEU A 5 96.01 57.40 80.49
C LEU A 5 95.02 58.44 81.11
N GLY A 6 93.89 58.11 81.76
CA GLY A 6 93.24 56.83 82.14
C GLY A 6 92.20 57.02 83.28
N GLN A 7 91.09 56.24 83.23
CA GLN A 7 90.08 55.84 84.26
C GLN A 7 89.20 56.93 84.97
N ALA A 8 87.99 56.69 85.49
CA ALA A 8 87.34 55.50 86.08
C ALA A 8 85.77 55.55 86.08
N ALA A 9 85.14 54.51 86.64
CA ALA A 9 83.79 53.95 86.40
C ALA A 9 82.65 54.26 87.43
N LEU A 10 81.38 53.93 87.09
CA LEU A 10 80.40 53.05 87.82
C LEU A 10 78.96 53.03 87.20
N GLY A 11 78.23 51.89 87.31
CA GLY A 11 77.01 51.42 86.55
C GLY A 11 75.62 52.00 86.92
N GLN A 12 74.43 51.58 86.39
CA GLN A 12 73.82 50.27 86.05
C GLN A 12 72.68 50.35 84.98
N ALA A 13 72.51 49.25 84.20
CA ALA A 13 71.30 48.52 83.69
C ALA A 13 70.14 49.16 82.82
N PRO A 14 69.45 48.38 81.95
CA PRO A 14 69.03 48.79 80.59
C PRO A 14 67.51 48.96 80.34
N LYS A 15 67.12 49.58 79.21
CA LYS A 15 65.74 49.52 78.65
C LYS A 15 65.71 49.52 77.11
N ALA A 16 65.21 48.39 76.58
CA ALA A 16 64.49 48.11 75.33
C ALA A 16 64.79 48.91 74.04
N GLY A 17 65.27 48.20 73.02
CA GLY A 17 65.50 48.69 71.66
C GLY A 17 64.24 48.87 70.80
N ALA A 18 64.36 49.75 69.81
CA ALA A 18 63.34 50.07 68.81
C ALA A 18 63.19 48.95 67.76
N PRO A 19 61.97 48.66 67.26
CA PRO A 19 61.75 47.61 66.28
C PRO A 19 62.20 48.01 64.86
N PRO A 20 62.77 47.08 64.08
CA PRO A 20 63.26 47.34 62.72
C PRO A 20 62.12 47.59 61.70
N PRO A 21 62.40 48.31 60.59
CA PRO A 21 61.38 48.68 59.61
C PRO A 21 60.80 47.47 58.87
N SER A 22 59.47 47.41 58.78
CA SER A 22 58.72 46.30 58.20
C SER A 22 59.03 46.12 56.70
N PRO A 23 59.27 44.88 56.23
CA PRO A 23 59.48 44.62 54.82
C PRO A 23 58.22 44.94 53.99
N LYS A 24 58.39 45.60 52.84
CA LYS A 24 57.28 45.92 51.92
C LYS A 24 56.75 44.65 51.26
N VAL A 25 55.48 44.35 51.48
CA VAL A 25 54.77 43.21 50.88
C VAL A 25 53.78 43.70 49.83
N ILE A 26 53.81 43.05 48.67
CA ILE A 26 52.81 43.27 47.61
C ILE A 26 51.61 42.39 47.94
N VAL A 27 50.44 43.00 48.12
CA VAL A 27 49.20 42.28 48.45
C VAL A 27 48.18 42.46 47.32
N ALA A 28 47.43 41.41 47.03
CA ALA A 28 46.30 41.43 46.10
C ALA A 28 45.02 41.05 46.86
N THR A 29 43.93 41.80 46.64
CA THR A 29 42.65 41.54 47.30
C THR A 29 41.98 40.31 46.68
N ALA A 30 41.75 39.27 47.47
CA ALA A 30 41.08 38.06 47.01
C ALA A 30 39.61 38.35 46.65
N ARG A 31 39.19 38.00 45.42
CA ARG A 31 37.81 38.11 44.94
C ARG A 31 37.28 36.71 44.64
N ARG A 32 36.02 36.46 45.01
CA ARG A 32 35.33 35.22 44.62
C ARG A 32 34.85 35.35 43.19
N ASP A 33 35.38 34.53 42.31
CA ASP A 33 34.86 34.34 40.96
C ASP A 33 34.43 32.87 40.79
N LYS A 34 33.37 32.65 40.00
CA LYS A 34 32.88 31.30 39.68
C LYS A 34 33.77 30.72 38.59
N VAL A 35 34.75 29.91 38.98
CA VAL A 35 35.61 29.19 38.04
C VAL A 35 34.94 27.86 37.70
N SER A 36 34.66 27.64 36.42
CA SER A 36 34.19 26.35 35.91
C SER A 36 35.35 25.69 35.17
N GLU A 37 35.81 24.54 35.68
CA GLU A 37 36.87 23.78 35.04
C GLU A 37 36.30 22.91 33.91
N PRO A 38 36.72 23.11 32.65
CA PRO A 38 36.28 22.27 31.55
C PRO A 38 36.85 20.86 31.72
N LYS A 39 35.98 19.85 31.84
CA LYS A 39 36.37 18.44 31.85
C LYS A 39 36.34 17.89 30.43
N THR A 40 37.48 17.38 29.97
CA THR A 40 37.58 16.79 28.63
C THR A 40 37.27 15.30 28.72
N PHE A 41 36.38 14.82 27.86
CA PHE A 41 36.02 13.42 27.75
C PHE A 41 36.37 12.92 26.35
N VAL A 42 36.90 11.71 26.27
CA VAL A 42 37.09 11.00 25.01
C VAL A 42 35.90 10.08 24.82
N GLY A 43 35.27 10.14 23.67
CA GLY A 43 34.13 9.30 23.32
C GLY A 43 34.20 8.85 21.87
N THR A 44 33.61 7.70 21.57
CA THR A 44 33.48 7.20 20.21
C THR A 44 32.13 7.59 19.63
N VAL A 45 32.14 8.25 18.48
CA VAL A 45 30.91 8.59 17.76
C VAL A 45 30.43 7.36 17.00
N LYS A 46 29.12 7.08 17.09
CA LYS A 46 28.45 6.02 16.32
C LYS A 46 27.42 6.65 15.38
N PRO A 47 27.15 6.02 14.22
CA PRO A 47 26.13 6.50 13.31
C PRO A 47 24.74 6.47 13.98
N LEU A 48 23.92 7.50 13.73
CA LEU A 48 22.57 7.60 14.28
C LEU A 48 21.66 6.47 13.78
N ARG A 49 21.84 6.06 12.52
CA ARG A 49 21.08 4.97 11.88
C ARG A 49 22.02 4.14 11.00
N LYS A 50 21.86 2.83 11.07
CA LYS A 50 22.53 1.87 10.18
C LYS A 50 21.48 0.99 9.53
N SER A 51 21.54 0.82 8.21
CA SER A 51 20.62 -0.03 7.46
C SER A 51 21.43 -0.90 6.52
N ILE A 52 21.12 -2.20 6.51
CA ILE A 52 21.71 -3.19 5.61
C ILE A 52 20.69 -3.39 4.49
N VAL A 53 21.06 -3.05 3.26
CA VAL A 53 20.18 -3.21 2.10
C VAL A 53 20.48 -4.55 1.44
N GLY A 54 19.44 -5.36 1.23
CA GLY A 54 19.50 -6.64 0.53
C GLY A 54 18.37 -6.77 -0.46
N SER A 55 18.54 -7.63 -1.46
CA SER A 55 17.48 -7.94 -2.42
C SER A 55 16.47 -8.91 -1.81
N ALA A 56 15.17 -8.64 -2.01
CA ALA A 56 14.10 -9.58 -1.69
C ALA A 56 13.99 -10.73 -2.72
N ALA A 57 14.43 -10.49 -3.96
CA ALA A 57 14.40 -11.48 -5.03
C ALA A 57 15.80 -12.08 -5.28
N PRO A 58 15.91 -13.39 -5.49
CA PRO A 58 17.17 -13.98 -5.93
C PRO A 58 17.49 -13.52 -7.35
N GLY A 59 18.74 -13.15 -7.59
CA GLY A 59 19.14 -12.67 -8.91
C GLY A 59 20.61 -12.28 -8.98
N ARG A 60 21.14 -12.24 -10.21
CA ARG A 60 22.47 -11.71 -10.49
C ARG A 60 22.38 -10.19 -10.62
N VAL A 61 23.30 -9.47 -9.99
CA VAL A 61 23.48 -8.03 -10.22
C VAL A 61 23.98 -7.82 -11.65
N GLU A 62 23.25 -7.01 -12.40
CA GLU A 62 23.57 -6.63 -13.78
C GLU A 62 24.38 -5.33 -13.78
N GLU A 63 23.96 -4.34 -12.98
CA GLU A 63 24.61 -3.04 -12.89
C GLU A 63 24.50 -2.48 -11.47
N TYR A 64 25.52 -1.72 -11.07
CA TYR A 64 25.55 -0.95 -9.82
C TYR A 64 25.52 0.53 -10.18
N LEU A 65 24.56 1.28 -9.61
CA LEU A 65 24.20 2.63 -10.05
C LEU A 65 24.80 3.74 -9.18
N VAL A 66 25.45 3.36 -8.07
CA VAL A 66 25.99 4.28 -7.06
C VAL A 66 27.42 3.89 -6.74
N ASN A 67 28.26 4.81 -6.31
CA ASN A 67 29.61 4.49 -5.87
C ASN A 67 29.72 4.51 -4.34
N ASP A 68 30.81 3.93 -3.83
CA ASP A 68 31.12 3.97 -2.42
C ASP A 68 31.33 5.42 -1.96
N GLY A 69 30.52 5.87 -1.00
CA GLY A 69 30.54 7.23 -0.45
C GLY A 69 29.48 8.17 -1.03
N ASP A 70 28.72 7.75 -2.04
CA ASP A 70 27.64 8.57 -2.61
C ASP A 70 26.46 8.73 -1.65
N PHE A 71 25.87 9.93 -1.67
CA PHE A 71 24.68 10.23 -0.87
C PHE A 71 23.42 9.72 -1.57
N VAL A 72 22.79 8.69 -1.02
CA VAL A 72 21.55 8.10 -1.54
C VAL A 72 20.33 8.46 -0.69
N LYS A 73 19.20 8.72 -1.33
CA LYS A 73 17.91 8.98 -0.67
C LYS A 73 17.06 7.71 -0.66
N LYS A 74 15.99 7.75 0.15
CA LYS A 74 15.01 6.66 0.20
C LYS A 74 14.32 6.53 -1.17
N GLY A 75 14.43 5.35 -1.77
CA GLY A 75 13.80 5.01 -3.05
C GLY A 75 14.76 5.06 -4.24
N ASP A 76 15.97 5.57 -4.05
CA ASP A 76 16.97 5.61 -5.12
C ASP A 76 17.44 4.18 -5.45
N PRO A 77 17.50 3.82 -6.74
CA PRO A 77 17.96 2.49 -7.14
C PRO A 77 19.47 2.39 -6.94
N ILE A 78 19.89 1.41 -6.13
CA ILE A 78 21.31 1.15 -5.83
C ILE A 78 21.91 0.20 -6.86
N ALA A 79 21.16 -0.83 -7.26
CA ALA A 79 21.60 -1.84 -8.21
C ALA A 79 20.43 -2.34 -9.05
N HIS A 80 20.72 -2.72 -10.29
CA HIS A 80 19.80 -3.45 -11.15
C HIS A 80 20.15 -4.93 -11.15
N LEU A 81 19.14 -5.76 -10.90
CA LEU A 81 19.24 -7.20 -11.06
C LEU A 81 18.83 -7.59 -12.47
N ARG A 82 19.40 -8.69 -12.98
CA ARG A 82 19.03 -9.24 -14.28
C ARG A 82 17.57 -9.69 -14.27
N ARG A 83 16.71 -9.00 -15.03
CA ARG A 83 15.25 -9.22 -15.07
C ARG A 83 14.74 -10.08 -16.22
N GLY A 84 15.61 -10.70 -17.01
CA GLY A 84 15.22 -11.37 -18.27
C GLY A 84 14.10 -12.41 -18.11
N ILE A 85 14.22 -13.30 -17.12
CA ILE A 85 13.22 -14.36 -16.86
C ILE A 85 11.93 -13.76 -16.33
N ILE A 86 11.99 -12.93 -15.28
CA ILE A 86 10.83 -12.27 -14.67
C ILE A 86 10.07 -11.43 -15.70
N GLY A 87 10.78 -10.75 -16.60
CA GLY A 87 10.17 -9.97 -17.68
C GLY A 87 9.49 -10.83 -18.75
N ALA A 88 10.00 -12.05 -19.01
CA ALA A 88 9.33 -13.00 -19.89
C ALA A 88 8.07 -13.59 -19.23
N GLU A 89 8.16 -13.98 -17.95
CA GLU A 89 7.03 -14.49 -17.16
C GLU A 89 5.92 -13.44 -17.04
N LYS A 90 6.28 -12.17 -16.77
CA LYS A 90 5.33 -11.06 -16.73
C LYS A 90 4.59 -10.91 -18.07
N ARG A 91 5.30 -10.94 -19.19
CA ARG A 91 4.69 -10.85 -20.52
C ARG A 91 3.79 -12.05 -20.83
N ALA A 92 4.18 -13.26 -20.42
CA ALA A 92 3.35 -14.44 -20.58
C ALA A 92 2.05 -14.33 -19.75
N ALA A 93 2.14 -13.90 -18.50
CA ALA A 93 0.98 -13.67 -17.64
C ALA A 93 0.07 -12.54 -18.16
N GLU A 94 0.64 -11.47 -18.71
CA GLU A 94 -0.12 -10.39 -19.34
C GLU A 94 -0.85 -10.87 -20.61
N ALA A 95 -0.21 -11.71 -21.42
CA ALA A 95 -0.83 -12.31 -22.60
C ALA A 95 -1.96 -13.28 -22.23
N GLU A 96 -1.76 -14.12 -21.20
CA GLU A 96 -2.83 -14.99 -20.69
C GLU A 96 -4.00 -14.17 -20.16
N LEU A 97 -3.74 -13.12 -19.38
CA LEU A 97 -4.79 -12.22 -18.90
C LEU A 97 -5.57 -11.58 -20.05
N ALA A 98 -4.88 -11.16 -21.12
CA ALA A 98 -5.52 -10.60 -22.30
C ALA A 98 -6.42 -11.63 -23.02
N LEU A 99 -5.93 -12.87 -23.17
CA LEU A 99 -6.71 -13.98 -23.73
C LEU A 99 -7.98 -14.25 -22.91
N ARG A 100 -7.85 -14.41 -21.58
CA ARG A 100 -9.01 -14.68 -20.72
C ARG A 100 -10.03 -13.54 -20.74
N LYS A 101 -9.58 -12.29 -20.86
CA LYS A 101 -10.46 -11.13 -21.01
C LYS A 101 -11.21 -11.15 -22.34
N ALA A 102 -10.55 -11.54 -23.42
CA ALA A 102 -11.20 -11.70 -24.73
C ALA A 102 -12.24 -12.83 -24.69
N GLU A 103 -11.88 -13.99 -24.12
CA GLU A 103 -12.80 -15.13 -23.93
C GLU A 103 -14.03 -14.72 -23.09
N LEU A 104 -13.83 -13.95 -22.02
CA LEU A 104 -14.93 -13.46 -21.19
C LEU A 104 -15.84 -12.48 -21.96
N ALA A 105 -15.26 -11.60 -22.78
CA ALA A 105 -16.02 -10.67 -23.61
C ALA A 105 -16.85 -11.42 -24.66
N GLU A 106 -16.26 -12.38 -25.38
CA GLU A 106 -16.98 -13.23 -26.33
C GLU A 106 -18.10 -14.03 -25.65
N LEU A 107 -17.83 -14.58 -24.47
CA LEU A 107 -18.83 -15.30 -23.70
C LEU A 107 -19.99 -14.39 -23.28
N ALA A 108 -19.70 -13.16 -22.81
CA ALA A 108 -20.71 -12.19 -22.44
C ALA A 108 -21.60 -11.79 -23.63
N ASP A 109 -21.00 -11.56 -24.81
CA ASP A 109 -21.73 -11.24 -26.03
C ASP A 109 -22.61 -12.42 -26.49
N SER A 110 -22.04 -13.63 -26.48
CA SER A 110 -22.78 -14.85 -26.83
C SER A 110 -23.94 -15.11 -25.86
N TRP A 111 -23.76 -14.79 -24.57
CA TRP A 111 -24.80 -14.91 -23.56
C TRP A 111 -25.94 -13.92 -23.79
N GLY A 112 -25.60 -12.66 -24.06
CA GLY A 112 -26.58 -11.63 -24.44
C GLY A 112 -27.41 -12.05 -25.65
N ASN A 113 -26.77 -12.66 -26.66
CA ASN A 113 -27.45 -13.18 -27.84
C ASN A 113 -28.36 -14.37 -27.50
N LYS A 114 -27.93 -15.31 -26.64
CA LYS A 114 -28.79 -16.42 -26.16
C LYS A 114 -30.04 -15.91 -25.43
N VAL A 115 -29.90 -14.89 -24.58
CA VAL A 115 -31.05 -14.27 -23.89
C VAL A 115 -32.00 -13.62 -24.89
N LYS A 116 -31.50 -12.90 -25.90
CA LYS A 116 -32.33 -12.32 -26.97
C LYS A 116 -33.08 -13.41 -27.75
N GLN A 117 -32.41 -14.50 -28.11
CA GLN A 117 -33.03 -15.64 -28.79
C GLN A 117 -34.12 -16.30 -27.94
N ALA A 118 -33.86 -16.54 -26.65
CA ALA A 118 -34.84 -17.12 -25.73
C ALA A 118 -36.07 -16.21 -25.56
N LYS A 119 -35.89 -14.89 -25.50
CA LYS A 119 -36.99 -13.92 -25.49
C LYS A 119 -37.82 -13.96 -26.78
N ALA A 120 -37.17 -14.06 -27.94
CA ALA A 120 -37.85 -14.18 -29.22
C ALA A 120 -38.65 -15.49 -29.31
N HIS A 121 -38.07 -16.59 -28.83
CA HIS A 121 -38.76 -17.89 -28.75
C HIS A 121 -40.00 -17.81 -27.85
N LEU A 122 -39.88 -17.22 -26.66
CA LEU A 122 -41.01 -16.99 -25.77
C LEU A 122 -42.12 -16.17 -26.44
N ALA A 123 -41.77 -15.06 -27.10
CA ALA A 123 -42.73 -14.23 -27.82
C ALA A 123 -43.44 -15.01 -28.94
N SER A 124 -42.71 -15.87 -29.67
CA SER A 124 -43.29 -16.73 -30.71
C SER A 124 -44.26 -17.78 -30.15
N ALA A 125 -43.92 -18.40 -29.02
CA ALA A 125 -44.78 -19.37 -28.34
C ALA A 125 -46.05 -18.70 -27.80
N GLN A 126 -45.92 -17.50 -27.23
CA GLN A 126 -47.07 -16.71 -26.76
C GLN A 126 -47.99 -16.29 -27.91
N ALA A 127 -47.42 -15.87 -29.04
CA ALA A 127 -48.20 -15.54 -30.24
C ALA A 127 -48.95 -16.77 -30.78
N MET A 128 -48.32 -17.94 -30.76
CA MET A 128 -48.97 -19.20 -31.15
C MET A 128 -50.13 -19.55 -30.23
N LEU A 129 -49.94 -19.46 -28.90
CA LEU A 129 -51.00 -19.69 -27.93
C LEU A 129 -52.18 -18.74 -28.16
N ALA A 130 -51.91 -17.43 -28.25
CA ALA A 130 -52.95 -16.42 -28.50
C ALA A 130 -53.71 -16.67 -29.80
N PHE A 131 -53.03 -17.12 -30.86
CA PHE A 131 -53.66 -17.49 -32.13
C PHE A 131 -54.61 -18.69 -31.97
N ARG A 132 -54.19 -19.75 -31.24
CA ARG A 132 -55.03 -20.93 -30.98
C ARG A 132 -56.24 -20.60 -30.11
N GLU A 133 -56.05 -19.76 -29.09
CA GLU A 133 -57.13 -19.28 -28.22
C GLU A 133 -58.14 -18.41 -29.00
N ALA A 134 -57.66 -17.51 -29.87
CA ALA A 134 -58.51 -16.70 -30.73
C ALA A 134 -59.32 -17.57 -31.71
N LYS A 135 -58.72 -18.61 -32.29
CA LYS A 135 -59.43 -19.58 -33.14
C LYS A 135 -60.48 -20.37 -32.36
N SER A 136 -60.13 -20.88 -31.18
CA SER A 136 -61.06 -21.64 -30.33
C SER A 136 -62.25 -20.79 -29.89
N SER A 137 -62.01 -19.56 -29.43
CA SER A 137 -63.09 -18.63 -29.03
C SER A 137 -64.00 -18.28 -30.21
N ARG A 138 -63.44 -18.07 -31.40
CA ARG A 138 -64.22 -17.85 -32.63
C ARG A 138 -65.06 -19.07 -33.02
N GLY A 139 -64.51 -20.28 -32.97
CA GLY A 139 -65.23 -21.52 -33.25
C GLY A 139 -66.43 -21.74 -32.32
N LYS A 140 -66.28 -21.43 -31.02
CA LYS A 140 -67.39 -21.48 -30.05
C LYS A 140 -68.57 -20.58 -30.43
N THR A 141 -68.32 -19.42 -31.04
CA THR A 141 -69.40 -18.50 -31.47
C THR A 141 -70.13 -18.94 -32.74
N LEU A 142 -69.50 -19.73 -33.62
CA LEU A 142 -70.06 -20.13 -34.91
C LEU A 142 -71.02 -21.33 -34.82
N GLY A 143 -70.91 -22.17 -33.79
CA GLY A 143 -71.94 -23.12 -33.36
C GLY A 143 -72.29 -24.29 -34.30
N THR A 144 -71.70 -24.38 -35.50
CA THR A 144 -71.93 -25.48 -36.46
C THR A 144 -71.22 -26.77 -36.03
N SER A 145 -71.71 -27.93 -36.50
CA SER A 145 -71.09 -29.25 -36.20
C SER A 145 -69.62 -29.31 -36.64
N ALA A 146 -69.31 -28.81 -37.84
CA ALA A 146 -67.94 -28.67 -38.34
C ALA A 146 -67.08 -27.74 -37.48
N ALA A 147 -67.65 -26.67 -36.91
CA ALA A 147 -66.90 -25.77 -36.02
C ALA A 147 -66.61 -26.39 -34.65
N ARG A 148 -67.39 -27.38 -34.18
CA ARG A 148 -67.14 -28.04 -32.89
C ARG A 148 -65.87 -28.91 -32.92
N GLU A 149 -65.69 -29.69 -33.97
CA GLU A 149 -64.50 -30.54 -34.13
C GLU A 149 -63.22 -29.67 -34.25
N GLU A 150 -63.24 -28.62 -35.07
CA GLU A 150 -62.11 -27.67 -35.17
C GLU A 150 -61.85 -26.94 -33.83
N THR A 151 -62.90 -26.69 -33.03
CA THR A 151 -62.76 -26.05 -31.72
C THR A 151 -62.08 -26.98 -30.72
N GLU A 152 -62.48 -28.25 -30.66
CA GLU A 152 -61.86 -29.26 -29.79
C GLU A 152 -60.39 -29.49 -30.15
N GLU A 153 -60.08 -29.58 -31.45
CA GLU A 153 -58.69 -29.65 -31.93
C GLU A 153 -57.88 -28.41 -31.51
N ASN A 154 -58.43 -27.20 -31.71
CA ASN A 154 -57.73 -25.97 -31.31
C ASN A 154 -57.56 -25.86 -29.78
N ILE A 155 -58.45 -26.43 -28.97
CA ILE A 155 -58.29 -26.50 -27.51
C ILE A 155 -57.11 -27.41 -27.15
N ALA A 156 -57.00 -28.58 -27.78
CA ALA A 156 -55.86 -29.48 -27.57
C ALA A 156 -54.54 -28.84 -28.05
N LEU A 157 -54.55 -28.16 -29.18
CA LEU A 157 -53.38 -27.41 -29.67
C LEU A 157 -53.05 -26.20 -28.78
N ALA A 158 -54.04 -25.57 -28.16
CA ALA A 158 -53.82 -24.48 -27.20
C ALA A 158 -53.17 -24.99 -25.91
N SER A 159 -53.61 -26.12 -25.36
CA SER A 159 -52.96 -26.72 -24.18
C SER A 159 -51.51 -27.14 -24.48
N GLN A 160 -51.24 -27.66 -25.68
CA GLN A 160 -49.88 -27.91 -26.15
C GLN A 160 -49.07 -26.60 -26.28
N SER A 161 -49.65 -25.55 -26.85
CA SER A 161 -48.99 -24.24 -26.98
C SER A 161 -48.68 -23.62 -25.61
N HIS A 162 -49.55 -23.81 -24.62
CA HIS A 162 -49.31 -23.39 -23.24
C HIS A 162 -48.08 -24.09 -22.63
N ALA A 163 -47.95 -25.41 -22.85
CA ALA A 163 -46.76 -26.14 -22.41
C ALA A 163 -45.47 -25.61 -23.06
N LEU A 164 -45.52 -25.21 -24.34
CA LEU A 164 -44.39 -24.59 -25.03
C LEU A 164 -44.03 -23.21 -24.46
N VAL A 165 -45.02 -22.41 -24.04
CA VAL A 165 -44.79 -21.13 -23.36
C VAL A 165 -44.12 -21.36 -22.00
N GLU A 166 -44.61 -22.30 -21.20
CA GLU A 166 -44.01 -22.68 -19.93
C GLU A 166 -42.53 -23.10 -20.11
N GLU A 167 -42.25 -23.94 -21.10
CA GLU A 167 -40.88 -24.36 -21.44
C GLU A 167 -40.00 -23.15 -21.81
N ALA A 168 -40.50 -22.25 -22.66
CA ALA A 168 -39.77 -21.04 -23.04
C ALA A 168 -39.50 -20.11 -21.84
N VAL A 169 -40.46 -19.98 -20.91
CA VAL A 169 -40.29 -19.21 -19.67
C VAL A 169 -39.24 -19.84 -18.77
N THR A 170 -39.26 -21.17 -18.58
CA THR A 170 -38.25 -21.84 -17.75
C THR A 170 -36.85 -21.71 -18.35
N THR A 171 -36.74 -21.78 -19.68
CA THR A 171 -35.47 -21.60 -20.39
C THR A 171 -34.94 -20.19 -20.23
N LEU A 172 -35.79 -19.17 -20.40
CA LEU A 172 -35.42 -17.78 -20.18
C LEU A 172 -35.01 -17.54 -18.71
N ARG A 173 -35.75 -18.09 -17.75
CA ARG A 173 -35.44 -17.98 -16.32
C ARG A 173 -34.05 -18.53 -16.01
N LYS A 174 -33.71 -19.73 -16.52
CA LYS A 174 -32.38 -20.33 -16.38
C LYS A 174 -31.27 -19.44 -16.95
N LEU A 175 -31.49 -18.84 -18.13
CA LEU A 175 -30.52 -17.93 -18.74
C LEU A 175 -30.36 -16.60 -17.98
N THR A 176 -31.40 -16.13 -17.29
CA THR A 176 -31.33 -14.90 -16.48
C THR A 176 -30.67 -15.10 -15.12
N GLN A 177 -30.72 -16.31 -14.55
CA GLN A 177 -30.08 -16.62 -13.27
C GLN A 177 -28.55 -16.75 -13.37
N GLY A 178 -28.00 -16.72 -14.59
CA GLY A 178 -26.58 -16.87 -14.86
C GLY A 178 -26.13 -18.33 -14.84
N PRO A 179 -24.94 -18.64 -15.39
CA PRO A 179 -24.34 -19.95 -15.20
C PRO A 179 -24.00 -20.14 -13.72
N ASN A 180 -24.45 -21.25 -13.12
CA ASN A 180 -23.99 -21.71 -11.79
C ASN A 180 -22.49 -22.02 -11.80
#